data_AF-A0A3M1K7I9-F1
#
_entry.id   AF-A0A3M1K7I9-F1
#
_cell.length_a   1.000
_cell.length_b   1.000
_cell.length_c   1.000
_cell.angle_alpha   90.00
_cell.angle_beta   90.00
_cell.angle_gamma   90.00
#
_symmetry.space_group_name_H-M   'P 1'
#
loop_
_entity.id
_entity.type
_entity.pdbx_description
1 polymer ?
#
loop_
_entity_poly.entity_id
_entity_poly.type
_entity_poly.pdbx_seq_one_letter_code
_entity_poly.pdbx_strand_id
1 'polypeptide(L)'
;RRREGHAFRLAASTALAPGDYFLITAPGRTDGLAWDWTSGLVATNDRVELWCDGDLIDRVAWDAGRDFPDAREGASWQLDPRWATASANDFGPAWCRSAAAETTGGYGSPDDANTPCY
;
A
#
# COMPACT_ATOMS: atom_id res chain seq x y z
N ARG A 1 -6.58 -23.08 -3.54
CA ARG A 1 -7.58 -22.77 -2.48
C ARG A 1 -7.31 -21.35 -2.02
N ARG A 2 -8.22 -20.39 -2.26
CA ARG A 2 -8.14 -19.04 -1.66
C ARG A 2 -8.07 -19.24 -0.15
N ARG A 3 -7.01 -18.75 0.51
CA ARG A 3 -7.03 -18.58 1.97
C ARG A 3 -7.90 -17.36 2.23
N GLU A 4 -8.82 -17.47 3.19
CA GLU A 4 -9.69 -16.36 3.61
C GLU A 4 -8.83 -15.16 4.00
N GLY A 5 -9.05 -14.06 3.30
CA GLY A 5 -8.47 -12.75 3.57
C GLY A 5 -9.57 -11.71 3.34
N HIS A 6 -9.38 -10.50 3.88
CA HIS A 6 -10.29 -9.39 3.63
C HIS A 6 -10.18 -9.00 2.15
N ALA A 7 -11.32 -8.91 1.45
CA ALA A 7 -11.38 -8.51 0.06
C ALA A 7 -12.40 -7.40 -0.11
N PHE A 8 -11.99 -6.31 -0.74
CA PHE A 8 -12.87 -5.28 -1.23
C PHE A 8 -13.07 -5.44 -2.73
N ARG A 9 -14.32 -5.36 -3.20
CA ARG A 9 -14.65 -5.40 -4.62
C ARG A 9 -15.26 -4.08 -5.03
N LEU A 10 -14.71 -3.47 -6.08
CA LEU A 10 -15.31 -2.30 -6.70
C LEU A 10 -16.72 -2.66 -7.19
N ALA A 11 -17.72 -1.86 -6.79
CA ALA A 11 -19.13 -2.12 -7.10
C ALA A 11 -19.44 -2.01 -8.61
N ALA A 12 -18.60 -1.29 -9.36
CA ALA A 12 -18.64 -1.18 -10.80
C ALA A 12 -17.21 -1.19 -11.37
N SER A 13 -17.08 -1.55 -12.65
CA SER A 13 -15.82 -1.40 -13.38
C SER A 13 -15.40 0.07 -13.36
N THR A 14 -14.11 0.28 -13.11
CA THR A 14 -13.53 1.61 -12.99
C THR A 14 -12.41 1.73 -14.02
N ALA A 15 -12.37 2.84 -14.75
CA ALA A 15 -11.31 3.11 -15.71
C ALA A 15 -10.28 4.04 -15.08
N LEU A 16 -9.00 3.70 -15.21
CA LEU A 16 -7.87 4.56 -14.88
C LEU A 16 -7.19 4.96 -16.19
N ALA A 17 -6.99 6.26 -16.42
CA ALA A 17 -6.10 6.71 -17.49
C ALA A 17 -4.62 6.49 -17.06
N PRO A 18 -3.67 6.51 -18.01
CA PRO A 18 -2.25 6.49 -17.66
C PRO A 18 -1.89 7.63 -16.70
N GLY A 19 -1.38 7.29 -15.52
CA GLY A 19 -1.01 8.24 -14.46
C GLY A 19 -2.09 8.47 -13.40
N ASP A 20 -3.33 8.00 -13.64
CA ASP A 20 -4.37 8.04 -12.61
C ASP A 20 -4.12 6.97 -11.54
N TYR A 21 -4.67 7.20 -10.35
CA TYR A 21 -4.63 6.27 -9.23
C TYR A 21 -6.01 6.13 -8.57
N PHE A 22 -6.26 4.96 -7.98
CA PHE A 22 -7.32 4.79 -6.98
C PHE A 22 -6.70 4.81 -5.60
N LEU A 23 -7.13 5.74 -4.75
CA LEU A 23 -6.76 5.76 -3.34
C LEU A 23 -7.66 4.80 -2.58
N ILE A 24 -7.05 3.84 -1.87
CA ILE A 24 -7.75 3.01 -0.88
C ILE A 24 -7.34 3.47 0.51
N THR A 25 -8.32 3.78 1.35
CA THR A 25 -8.11 4.43 2.63
C THR A 25 -8.94 3.77 3.72
N ALA A 26 -8.53 3.97 4.98
CA ALA A 26 -9.38 3.74 6.13
C ALA A 26 -10.70 4.54 6.03
N PRO A 27 -11.78 4.10 6.71
CA PRO A 27 -13.07 4.78 6.71
C PRO A 27 -12.96 6.22 7.22
N GLY A 28 -13.74 7.13 6.63
CA GLY A 28 -13.84 8.53 7.08
C GLY A 28 -13.07 9.54 6.23
N ARG A 29 -12.22 9.09 5.30
CA ARG A 29 -11.68 9.92 4.22
C ARG A 29 -12.66 10.00 3.04
N THR A 30 -12.77 11.17 2.41
CA THR A 30 -13.71 11.44 1.31
C THR A 30 -13.08 11.41 -0.08
N ASP A 31 -11.75 11.36 -0.13
CA ASP A 31 -10.91 11.43 -1.34
C ASP A 31 -10.42 10.04 -1.80
N GLY A 32 -10.91 8.97 -1.16
CA GLY A 32 -10.57 7.60 -1.51
C GLY A 32 -11.72 6.65 -1.28
N LEU A 33 -11.53 5.42 -1.74
CA LEU A 33 -12.43 4.33 -1.45
C LEU A 33 -12.19 3.87 -0.02
N ALA A 34 -13.17 4.17 0.84
CA ALA A 34 -13.18 3.72 2.22
C ALA A 34 -13.27 2.19 2.26
N TRP A 35 -12.15 1.54 2.56
CA TRP A 35 -12.15 0.13 2.92
C TRP A 35 -12.54 0.04 4.38
N ASP A 36 -13.68 -0.59 4.67
CA ASP A 36 -14.10 -0.95 6.03
C ASP A 36 -13.21 -2.06 6.60
N TRP A 37 -11.97 -1.68 6.93
CA TRP A 37 -11.02 -2.52 7.63
C TRP A 37 -10.79 -1.95 9.02
N THR A 38 -11.49 -2.50 10.00
CA THR A 38 -11.43 -2.05 11.39
C THR A 38 -10.09 -2.31 12.08
N SER A 39 -9.22 -3.18 11.53
CA SER A 39 -7.86 -3.43 12.05
C SER A 39 -6.73 -2.86 11.21
N GLY A 40 -7.00 -2.31 10.02
CA GLY A 40 -6.02 -1.65 9.14
C GLY A 40 -4.95 -2.59 8.55
N LEU A 41 -4.19 -2.06 7.57
CA LEU A 41 -3.03 -2.75 7.01
C LEU A 41 -1.95 -2.90 8.08
N VAL A 42 -1.57 -4.14 8.38
CA VAL A 42 -0.51 -4.43 9.33
C VAL A 42 0.83 -4.51 8.61
N ALA A 43 1.86 -3.83 9.14
CA ALA A 43 3.22 -3.91 8.62
C ALA A 43 3.94 -5.22 9.02
N THR A 44 3.19 -6.28 9.36
CA THR A 44 3.71 -7.57 9.82
C THR A 44 3.28 -8.69 8.90
N ASN A 45 4.25 -9.40 8.29
CA ASN A 45 4.07 -10.60 7.45
C ASN A 45 2.68 -10.75 6.82
N ASP A 46 2.43 -9.98 5.77
CA ASP A 46 1.12 -9.98 5.11
C ASP A 46 1.30 -9.64 3.62
N ARG A 47 0.18 -9.50 2.89
CA ARG A 47 0.18 -9.18 1.46
C ARG A 47 -1.05 -8.40 1.05
N VAL A 48 -0.89 -7.60 -0.02
CA VAL A 48 -1.98 -7.00 -0.78
C VAL A 48 -1.94 -7.56 -2.19
N GLU A 49 -3.12 -7.88 -2.74
CA GLU A 49 -3.27 -8.42 -4.07
C GLU A 49 -4.32 -7.60 -4.84
N LEU A 50 -4.01 -7.23 -6.08
CA LEU A 50 -4.93 -6.60 -7.02
C LEU A 50 -5.40 -7.63 -8.04
N TRP A 51 -6.71 -7.81 -8.16
CA TRP A 51 -7.34 -8.80 -9.04
C TRP A 51 -8.33 -8.13 -9.99
N CYS A 52 -8.43 -8.64 -11.22
CA CYS A 52 -9.47 -8.25 -12.19
C CYS A 52 -10.02 -9.52 -12.88
N ASP A 53 -11.33 -9.73 -12.80
CA ASP A 53 -12.05 -10.86 -13.43
C ASP A 53 -11.43 -12.27 -13.21
N GLY A 54 -10.70 -12.44 -12.10
CA GLY A 54 -10.08 -13.71 -11.72
C GLY A 54 -8.57 -13.78 -12.02
N ASP A 55 -8.04 -12.82 -12.78
CA ASP A 55 -6.62 -12.69 -13.05
C ASP A 55 -5.95 -11.83 -11.96
N LEU A 56 -4.80 -12.29 -11.48
CA LEU A 56 -3.94 -11.51 -10.59
C LEU A 56 -3.20 -10.48 -11.44
N ILE A 57 -3.43 -9.19 -11.17
CA ILE A 57 -2.69 -8.10 -11.82
C ILE A 57 -1.34 -7.93 -11.12
N ASP A 58 -1.36 -7.84 -9.78
CA ASP A 58 -0.18 -7.57 -8.97
C ASP A 58 -0.35 -8.06 -7.53
N ARG A 59 0.75 -8.36 -6.85
CA ARG A 59 0.79 -8.73 -5.44
C ARG A 59 2.09 -8.29 -4.80
N VAL A 60 1.99 -7.42 -3.79
CA VAL A 60 3.09 -7.16 -2.86
C VAL A 60 2.89 -8.03 -1.63
N ALA A 61 3.87 -8.88 -1.33
CA ALA A 61 3.92 -9.68 -0.11
C ALA A 61 5.17 -9.32 0.67
N TRP A 62 5.02 -8.91 1.92
CA TRP A 62 6.12 -8.42 2.75
C TRP A 62 6.39 -9.31 3.95
N ASP A 63 7.60 -9.17 4.48
CA ASP A 63 7.97 -9.68 5.80
C ASP A 63 8.47 -8.53 6.68
N ALA A 64 8.24 -8.59 7.99
CA ALA A 64 8.70 -7.52 8.88
C ALA A 64 10.17 -7.69 9.24
N GLY A 65 11.07 -7.26 8.36
CA GLY A 65 12.49 -7.06 8.68
C GLY A 65 13.50 -8.07 8.14
N ARG A 66 13.12 -9.02 7.27
CA ARG A 66 14.11 -9.86 6.56
C ARG A 66 14.44 -9.25 5.19
N ASP A 67 13.43 -9.08 4.35
CA ASP A 67 13.53 -8.58 2.99
C ASP A 67 12.91 -7.18 2.87
N PHE A 68 11.86 -6.89 3.64
CA PHE A 68 11.20 -5.57 3.71
C PHE A 68 11.57 -4.85 5.02
N PRO A 69 11.27 -3.54 5.15
CA PRO A 69 11.59 -2.78 6.35
C PRO A 69 11.06 -3.43 7.64
N ASP A 70 11.61 -3.01 8.78
CA ASP A 70 11.05 -3.38 10.07
C ASP A 70 9.78 -2.57 10.35
N ALA A 71 8.80 -3.20 11.01
CA ALA A 71 7.62 -2.49 11.49
C ALA A 71 8.05 -1.62 12.68
N ARG A 72 7.91 -0.29 12.55
CA ARG A 72 8.19 0.66 13.64
C ARG A 72 6.98 1.55 13.87
N GLU A 73 6.59 1.67 15.13
CA GLU A 73 5.49 2.55 15.53
C GLU A 73 5.78 4.00 15.08
N GLY A 74 4.75 4.65 14.54
CA GLY A 74 4.78 6.06 14.17
C GLY A 74 5.38 6.37 12.79
N ALA A 75 5.80 5.40 11.98
CA ALA A 75 6.24 5.65 10.60
C ALA A 75 5.57 4.70 9.61
N SER A 76 4.98 5.25 8.54
CA SER A 76 4.49 4.43 7.42
C SER A 76 5.64 3.83 6.64
N TRP A 77 5.37 2.74 5.92
CA TRP A 77 6.24 2.30 4.85
C TRP A 77 5.84 2.98 3.55
N GLN A 78 6.83 3.27 2.71
CA GLN A 78 6.68 3.85 1.39
C GLN A 78 7.57 3.11 0.39
N LEU A 79 7.13 3.05 -0.85
CA LEU A 79 7.91 2.55 -1.98
C LEU A 79 8.65 3.73 -2.63
N ASP A 80 9.93 3.54 -2.95
CA ASP A 80 10.68 4.49 -3.75
C ASP A 80 9.99 4.68 -5.12
N PRO A 81 9.67 5.93 -5.54
CA PRO A 81 8.92 6.19 -6.76
C PRO A 81 9.50 5.60 -8.05
N ARG A 82 10.80 5.25 -8.06
CA ARG A 82 11.47 4.64 -9.22
C ARG A 82 11.13 3.15 -9.41
N TRP A 83 10.46 2.52 -8.45
CA TRP A 83 10.20 1.08 -8.40
C TRP A 83 8.72 0.73 -8.52
N ALA A 84 7.92 1.58 -9.18
CA ALA A 84 6.46 1.47 -9.23
C ALA A 84 5.88 0.41 -10.20
N THR A 85 6.71 -0.42 -10.85
CA THR A 85 6.21 -1.51 -11.71
C THR A 85 5.83 -2.73 -10.88
N ALA A 86 4.91 -3.56 -11.39
CA ALA A 86 4.38 -4.75 -10.69
C ALA A 86 5.42 -5.81 -10.27
N SER A 87 6.63 -5.79 -10.83
CA SER A 87 7.72 -6.67 -10.37
C SER A 87 8.77 -5.93 -9.53
N ALA A 88 8.82 -4.60 -9.64
CA ALA A 88 9.80 -3.78 -8.93
C ALA A 88 9.34 -3.47 -7.50
N ASN A 89 8.03 -3.36 -7.26
CA ASN A 89 7.44 -3.21 -5.94
C ASN A 89 7.52 -4.49 -5.08
N ASP A 90 7.93 -5.62 -5.64
CA ASP A 90 8.25 -6.85 -4.91
C ASP A 90 9.66 -6.84 -4.30
N PHE A 91 10.50 -5.90 -4.69
CA PHE A 91 11.86 -5.80 -4.19
C PHE A 91 11.86 -5.06 -2.86
N GLY A 92 11.94 -5.80 -1.75
CA GLY A 92 11.89 -5.24 -0.40
C GLY A 92 12.85 -4.06 -0.12
N PRO A 93 14.10 -4.03 -0.64
CA PRO A 93 14.98 -2.86 -0.51
C PRO A 93 14.53 -1.59 -1.26
N ALA A 94 13.53 -1.68 -2.14
CA ALA A 94 12.87 -0.49 -2.71
C ALA A 94 11.87 0.15 -1.73
N TRP A 95 11.55 -0.52 -0.63
CA TRP A 95 10.69 0.00 0.42
C TRP A 95 11.51 0.55 1.57
N CYS A 96 11.04 1.64 2.14
CA CYS A 96 11.64 2.26 3.31
C CYS A 96 10.56 2.83 4.22
N ARG A 97 10.95 3.16 5.45
CA ARG A 97 10.10 3.97 6.34
C ARG A 97 10.06 5.39 5.80
N SER A 98 8.89 6.03 5.81
CA SER A 98 8.78 7.44 5.46
C SER A 98 9.64 8.29 6.40
N ALA A 99 10.32 9.28 5.82
CA ALA A 99 11.06 10.30 6.55
C ALA A 99 10.34 11.66 6.58
N ALA A 100 9.21 11.77 5.88
CA ALA A 100 8.39 12.98 5.88
C ALA A 100 7.59 13.05 7.19
N ALA A 101 7.73 14.15 7.93
CA ALA A 101 7.14 14.30 9.25
C ALA A 101 5.69 14.83 9.15
N GLU A 102 4.78 14.17 9.86
CA GLU A 102 3.39 14.60 9.99
C GLU A 102 3.23 15.64 11.10
N THR A 103 2.23 16.51 10.94
CA THR A 103 1.84 17.48 11.98
C THR A 103 1.33 16.82 13.27
N THR A 104 0.90 15.56 13.19
CA THR A 104 0.36 14.77 14.31
C THR A 104 1.40 13.93 15.04
N GLY A 105 2.68 14.01 14.65
CA GLY A 105 3.80 13.33 15.32
C GLY A 105 4.17 11.95 14.76
N GLY A 106 3.61 11.57 13.61
CA GLY A 106 4.04 10.41 12.83
C GLY A 106 4.94 10.77 11.64
N TYR A 107 5.27 9.78 10.82
CA TYR A 107 5.96 9.96 9.54
C TYR A 107 5.17 9.33 8.41
N GLY A 108 4.92 10.10 7.36
CA GLY A 108 4.05 9.79 6.22
C GLY A 108 4.09 10.91 5.17
N SER A 109 3.41 10.69 4.05
CA SER A 109 3.21 11.70 3.00
C SER A 109 1.77 11.62 2.47
N PRO A 110 0.73 11.72 3.33
CA PRO A 110 -0.65 11.72 2.89
C PRO A 110 -0.85 12.89 1.93
N ASP A 111 -1.57 12.62 0.84
CA ASP A 111 -1.88 13.60 -0.22
C ASP A 111 -0.66 14.10 -1.03
N ASP A 112 0.53 13.58 -0.76
CA ASP A 112 1.77 13.88 -1.47
C ASP A 112 2.43 12.59 -2.01
N ALA A 113 3.35 12.74 -2.96
CA ALA A 113 4.11 11.62 -3.47
C ALA A 113 5.09 11.07 -2.42
N ASN A 114 5.36 9.76 -2.47
CA ASN A 114 6.43 9.14 -1.67
C ASN A 114 7.77 9.82 -1.95
N THR A 115 8.60 10.00 -0.93
CA THR A 115 9.98 10.47 -1.14
C THR A 115 10.86 9.29 -1.57
N PRO A 116 11.97 9.53 -2.31
CA PRO A 116 12.96 8.49 -2.57
C PRO A 116 13.48 7.86 -1.29
N CYS A 117 13.86 6.58 -1.36
CA CYS A 117 14.57 5.92 -0.27
C CYS A 117 16.07 6.26 -0.36
N TYR A 118 16.70 6.56 0.79
CA TYR A 118 18.08 7.03 0.90
C TYR A 118 19.00 6.00 1.55
#